data_AF-A0A914YTH3-F1
#
_entry.id   AF-A0A914YTH3-F1
#
_cell.length_a   1.000
_cell.length_b   1.000
_cell.length_c   1.000
_cell.angle_alpha   90.00
_cell.angle_beta   90.00
_cell.angle_gamma   90.00
#
_symmetry.space_group_name_H-M   'P 1'
#
loop_
_entity.id
_entity.type
_entity.pdbx_description
1 polymer ?
#
loop_
_entity_poly.entity_id
_entity_poly.type
_entity_poly.pdbx_seq_one_letter_code
_entity_poly.pdbx_strand_id
1 'polypeptide(L)'
;MQNFLAGFLFGFLGEYTKKIGRISIVLLGSVIHLLVFIAVYINFPKESPLHIVPKSNSPDVILGHPYLSIAIICGFGLGFGDACWNTQIFSFLVSKYNKKSAEAFALFKFFQSLLTCAAFFYGTVLELQWHMLILVVTGILGCFGFIVAERLPADEREVTEYENTLAETNSMDRIRVD
;
A
#
# COMPACT_ATOMS: atom_id res chain seq x y z
N MET A 1 -16.53 -0.50 -2.72
CA MET A 1 -16.82 -1.54 -3.74
C MET A 1 -15.60 -1.96 -4.56
N GLN A 2 -14.67 -1.06 -4.93
CA GLN A 2 -13.51 -1.39 -5.78
C GLN A 2 -12.63 -2.55 -5.28
N ASN A 3 -12.44 -2.68 -3.97
CA ASN A 3 -11.57 -3.72 -3.39
C ASN A 3 -12.16 -5.15 -3.47
N PHE A 4 -13.49 -5.29 -3.61
CA PHE A 4 -14.14 -6.61 -3.57
C PHE A 4 -13.97 -7.38 -4.88
N LEU A 5 -14.04 -6.67 -6.01
CA LEU A 5 -13.86 -7.25 -7.35
C LEU A 5 -12.38 -7.63 -7.61
N ALA A 6 -11.45 -6.83 -7.06
CA ALA A 6 -10.02 -7.15 -7.07
C ALA A 6 -9.72 -8.43 -6.28
N GLY A 7 -10.32 -8.60 -5.09
CA GLY A 7 -10.21 -9.82 -4.30
C GLY A 7 -10.75 -11.06 -5.02
N PHE A 8 -11.83 -10.92 -5.79
CA PHE A 8 -12.38 -12.02 -6.61
C PHE A 8 -11.43 -12.46 -7.73
N LEU A 9 -10.85 -11.50 -8.47
CA LEU A 9 -9.82 -11.78 -9.49
C LEU A 9 -8.55 -12.39 -8.87
N PHE A 10 -8.14 -11.93 -7.69
CA PHE A 10 -7.02 -12.51 -6.95
C PHE A 10 -7.27 -13.94 -6.48
N GLY A 11 -8.52 -14.27 -6.11
CA GLY A 11 -8.92 -15.64 -5.81
C GLY A 11 -8.76 -16.57 -7.01
N PHE A 12 -9.11 -16.08 -8.21
CA PHE A 12 -8.96 -16.83 -9.46
C PHE A 12 -7.50 -16.95 -9.93
N LEU A 13 -6.69 -15.91 -9.72
CA LEU A 13 -5.24 -15.93 -9.99
C LEU A 13 -4.43 -16.65 -8.90
N GLY A 14 -5.04 -16.99 -7.77
CA GLY A 14 -4.40 -17.58 -6.58
C GLY A 14 -3.59 -18.85 -6.85
N GLU A 15 -3.96 -19.63 -7.87
CA GLU A 15 -3.20 -20.83 -8.26
C GLU A 15 -1.88 -20.49 -8.99
N TYR A 16 -1.84 -19.40 -9.77
CA TYR A 16 -0.60 -18.86 -10.34
C TYR A 16 0.24 -18.12 -9.28
N THR A 17 -0.43 -17.46 -8.33
CA THR A 17 0.17 -16.74 -7.18
C THR A 17 1.00 -17.65 -6.27
N LYS A 18 0.66 -18.94 -6.12
CA LYS A 18 1.46 -19.89 -5.31
C LYS A 18 2.85 -20.20 -5.90
N LYS A 19 3.04 -20.08 -7.22
CA LYS A 19 4.33 -20.29 -7.89
C LYS A 19 5.16 -19.01 -8.01
N ILE A 20 4.50 -17.85 -7.91
CA ILE A 20 5.07 -16.54 -8.13
C ILE A 20 5.34 -15.92 -6.76
N GLY A 21 6.61 -15.86 -6.35
CA GLY A 21 7.03 -15.38 -5.03
C GLY A 21 6.46 -13.99 -4.67
N ARG A 22 6.47 -13.65 -3.38
CA ARG A 22 5.78 -12.46 -2.85
C ARG A 22 6.16 -11.16 -3.54
N ILE A 23 7.46 -10.99 -3.80
CA ILE A 23 8.05 -9.84 -4.50
C ILE A 23 7.38 -9.61 -5.86
N SER A 24 7.11 -10.67 -6.61
CA SER A 24 6.55 -10.57 -7.97
C SER A 24 5.12 -10.01 -7.97
N ILE A 25 4.33 -10.32 -6.93
CA ILE A 25 2.96 -9.80 -6.80
C ILE A 25 2.99 -8.32 -6.40
N VAL A 26 3.93 -7.93 -5.53
CA VAL A 26 4.16 -6.52 -5.18
C VAL A 26 4.60 -5.73 -6.41
N LEU A 27 5.54 -6.26 -7.19
CA LEU A 27 5.98 -5.67 -8.47
C LEU A 27 4.83 -5.53 -9.46
N LEU A 28 3.98 -6.55 -9.62
CA LEU A 28 2.80 -6.48 -10.48
C LEU A 28 1.87 -5.33 -10.05
N GLY A 29 1.58 -5.21 -8.75
CA GLY A 29 0.79 -4.11 -8.20
C GLY A 29 1.42 -2.74 -8.51
N SER A 30 2.73 -2.61 -8.31
CA SER A 30 3.48 -1.37 -8.61
C SER A 30 3.47 -1.00 -10.09
N VAL A 31 3.59 -1.97 -11.00
CA VAL A 31 3.51 -1.72 -12.45
C VAL A 31 2.11 -1.24 -12.82
N ILE A 32 1.06 -1.85 -12.26
CA ILE A 32 -0.33 -1.42 -12.49
C ILE A 32 -0.54 0.01 -11.98
N HIS A 33 -0.04 0.34 -10.79
CA HIS A 33 -0.09 1.72 -10.27
C HIS A 33 0.63 2.71 -11.21
N LEU A 34 1.80 2.36 -11.72
CA LEU A 34 2.54 3.22 -12.66
C LEU A 34 1.75 3.48 -13.95
N LEU A 35 1.14 2.44 -14.52
CA LEU A 35 0.30 2.56 -15.72
C LEU A 35 -0.93 3.43 -15.46
N VAL A 36 -1.54 3.29 -14.28
CA VAL A 36 -2.69 4.13 -13.90
C VAL A 36 -2.27 5.58 -13.69
N PHE A 37 -1.12 5.85 -13.06
CA PHE A 37 -0.64 7.23 -12.90
C PHE A 37 -0.38 7.91 -14.24
N ILE A 38 0.15 7.19 -15.23
CA ILE A 38 0.29 7.69 -16.61
C ILE A 38 -1.09 7.97 -17.22
N ALA A 39 -2.05 7.06 -17.07
CA ALA A 39 -3.41 7.23 -17.60
C ALA A 39 -4.15 8.41 -16.95
N VAL A 40 -3.96 8.63 -15.65
CA VAL A 40 -4.49 9.77 -14.89
C VAL A 40 -3.85 11.08 -15.34
N TYR A 41 -2.53 11.10 -15.55
CA TYR A 41 -1.82 12.27 -16.06
C TYR A 41 -2.31 12.70 -17.45
N ILE A 42 -2.65 11.73 -18.31
CA ILE A 42 -3.19 12.01 -19.65
C ILE A 42 -4.67 12.42 -19.61
N ASN A 43 -5.46 11.91 -18.64
CA ASN A 43 -6.91 12.15 -18.58
C ASN A 43 -7.32 13.41 -17.83
N PHE A 44 -6.55 13.86 -16.85
CA PHE A 44 -6.95 14.98 -15.99
C PHE A 44 -6.09 16.23 -16.27
N PRO A 45 -6.72 17.41 -16.49
CA PRO A 45 -5.98 18.66 -16.58
C PRO A 45 -5.28 18.99 -15.26
N LYS A 46 -4.19 19.76 -15.34
CA LYS A 46 -3.30 20.07 -14.18
C LYS A 46 -4.03 20.68 -12.98
N GLU A 47 -5.10 21.44 -13.23
CA GLU A 47 -5.88 22.18 -12.24
C GLU A 47 -7.00 21.37 -11.56
N SER A 48 -7.16 20.06 -11.87
CA SER A 48 -8.28 19.24 -11.40
C SER A 48 -8.55 19.18 -9.88
N PRO A 49 -7.62 19.45 -8.93
CA PRO A 49 -7.98 19.51 -7.51
C PRO A 49 -8.35 20.92 -7.03
N LEU A 50 -7.93 21.98 -7.73
CA LEU A 50 -7.97 23.36 -7.20
C LEU A 50 -9.10 24.21 -7.80
N HIS A 51 -9.56 23.90 -9.02
CA HIS A 51 -10.68 24.60 -9.64
C HIS A 51 -11.77 23.63 -10.10
N ILE A 52 -13.01 23.93 -9.72
CA ILE A 52 -14.20 23.41 -10.41
C ILE A 52 -14.23 24.10 -11.78
N VAL A 53 -13.55 23.51 -12.77
CA VAL A 53 -13.59 24.06 -14.13
C VAL A 53 -15.02 23.91 -14.64
N PRO A 54 -15.72 25.00 -15.03
CA PRO A 54 -17.01 24.89 -15.67
C PRO A 54 -16.88 24.03 -16.92
N LYS A 55 -17.90 23.23 -17.23
CA LYS A 55 -17.95 22.23 -18.31
C LYS A 55 -17.89 22.82 -19.73
N SER A 56 -17.26 23.97 -19.94
CA SER A 56 -17.29 24.71 -21.19
C SER A 56 -15.95 25.41 -21.44
N ASN A 57 -15.28 24.99 -22.51
CA ASN A 57 -14.25 25.72 -23.27
C ASN A 57 -12.89 26.01 -22.61
N SER A 58 -12.22 25.02 -22.03
CA SER A 58 -10.77 25.09 -21.80
C SER A 58 -10.00 24.20 -22.80
N PRO A 59 -9.02 24.73 -23.56
CA PRO A 59 -8.25 23.98 -24.57
C PRO A 59 -7.21 23.00 -23.97
N ASP A 60 -7.11 22.90 -22.64
CA ASP A 60 -6.04 22.17 -21.95
C ASP A 60 -6.35 20.69 -21.64
N VAL A 61 -7.49 20.17 -22.12
CA VAL A 61 -7.77 18.73 -22.10
C VAL A 61 -7.35 18.15 -23.44
N ILE A 62 -6.22 17.41 -23.47
CA ILE A 62 -5.66 16.77 -24.69
C ILE A 62 -6.71 15.95 -25.47
N LEU A 63 -7.72 15.44 -24.77
CA LEU A 63 -8.77 14.58 -25.31
C LEU A 63 -10.15 15.28 -25.46
N GLY A 64 -10.28 16.59 -25.24
CA GLY A 64 -11.50 17.37 -25.52
C GLY A 64 -12.69 17.17 -24.56
N HIS A 65 -12.82 16.00 -23.92
CA HIS A 65 -13.76 15.73 -22.83
C HIS A 65 -13.14 14.77 -21.80
N PRO A 66 -13.41 14.90 -20.50
CA PRO A 66 -12.97 13.89 -19.52
C PRO A 66 -13.69 12.57 -19.81
N TYR A 67 -12.95 11.54 -20.23
CA TYR A 67 -13.50 10.23 -20.53
C TYR A 67 -13.79 9.48 -19.23
N LEU A 68 -15.05 9.54 -18.79
CA LEU A 68 -15.54 8.85 -17.60
C LEU A 68 -15.11 7.37 -17.54
N SER A 69 -15.11 6.69 -18.68
CA SER A 69 -14.69 5.30 -18.80
C SER A 69 -13.24 5.09 -18.39
N ILE A 70 -12.33 5.99 -18.77
CA ILE A 70 -10.91 5.87 -18.42
C ILE A 70 -10.70 6.17 -16.94
N ALA A 71 -11.43 7.15 -16.38
CA ALA A 71 -11.40 7.43 -14.94
C ALA A 71 -11.89 6.22 -14.10
N ILE A 72 -12.94 5.52 -14.56
CA ILE A 72 -13.44 4.30 -13.90
C ILE A 72 -12.39 3.18 -13.97
N ILE A 73 -11.75 2.98 -15.13
CA ILE A 73 -10.67 1.99 -15.30
C ILE A 73 -9.47 2.33 -14.41
N CYS A 74 -9.11 3.61 -14.31
CA CYS A 74 -8.05 4.08 -13.41
C CYS A 74 -8.40 3.79 -11.94
N GLY A 75 -9.62 4.12 -11.50
CA GLY A 75 -10.07 3.82 -10.13
C GLY A 75 -10.07 2.33 -9.82
N PHE A 76 -10.47 1.49 -10.80
CA PHE A 76 -10.38 0.04 -10.67
C PHE A 76 -8.91 -0.43 -10.57
N GLY A 77 -8.03 0.05 -11.44
CA GLY A 77 -6.62 -0.32 -11.45
C GLY A 77 -5.88 0.11 -10.18
N LEU A 78 -6.18 1.30 -9.64
CA LEU A 78 -5.65 1.76 -8.34
C LEU A 78 -6.10 0.83 -7.22
N GLY A 79 -7.40 0.56 -7.11
CA GLY A 79 -7.94 -0.34 -6.09
C GLY A 79 -7.40 -1.77 -6.21
N PHE A 80 -7.17 -2.25 -7.44
CA PHE A 80 -6.54 -3.54 -7.67
C PHE A 80 -5.10 -3.57 -7.17
N GLY A 81 -4.26 -2.59 -7.55
CA GLY A 81 -2.88 -2.48 -7.10
C GLY A 81 -2.76 -2.36 -5.58
N ASP A 82 -3.64 -1.59 -4.95
CA ASP A 82 -3.69 -1.44 -3.49
C ASP A 82 -4.08 -2.76 -2.79
N ALA A 83 -4.99 -3.53 -3.38
CA ALA A 83 -5.35 -4.84 -2.87
C ALA A 83 -4.17 -5.83 -2.96
N CYS A 84 -3.38 -5.81 -4.05
CA CYS A 84 -2.14 -6.58 -4.16
C CYS A 84 -1.21 -6.24 -2.98
N TRP A 85 -0.90 -4.95 -2.84
CA TRP A 85 0.05 -4.44 -1.86
C TRP A 85 -0.34 -4.78 -0.42
N ASN A 86 -1.60 -4.51 -0.06
CA ASN A 86 -2.10 -4.80 1.28
C ASN A 86 -2.05 -6.30 1.61
N THR A 87 -2.49 -7.15 0.66
CA THR A 87 -2.45 -8.61 0.84
C THR A 87 -1.03 -9.13 1.07
N GLN A 88 -0.06 -8.62 0.30
CA GLN A 88 1.33 -9.06 0.39
C GLN A 88 2.02 -8.55 1.66
N ILE A 89 1.79 -7.31 2.06
CA ILE A 89 2.32 -6.76 3.32
C ILE A 89 1.77 -7.52 4.52
N PHE A 90 0.46 -7.77 4.58
CA PHE A 90 -0.13 -8.49 5.71
C PHE A 90 0.37 -9.93 5.77
N SER A 91 0.46 -10.59 4.63
CA SER A 91 1.08 -11.90 4.53
C SER A 91 2.53 -11.85 5.07
N PHE A 92 3.32 -10.86 4.65
CA PHE A 92 4.69 -10.65 5.10
C PHE A 92 4.80 -10.48 6.62
N LEU A 93 4.00 -9.59 7.20
CA LEU A 93 4.00 -9.35 8.65
C LEU A 93 3.64 -10.60 9.44
N VAL A 94 2.61 -11.34 9.02
CA VAL A 94 2.20 -12.59 9.70
C VAL A 94 3.28 -13.66 9.59
N SER A 95 3.96 -13.74 8.45
CA SER A 95 5.02 -14.74 8.22
C SER A 95 6.33 -14.40 8.95
N LYS A 96 6.71 -13.13 9.02
CA LYS A 96 7.98 -12.69 9.62
C LYS A 96 7.87 -12.48 11.14
N TYR A 97 6.73 -11.99 11.61
CA TYR A 97 6.46 -11.74 13.03
C TYR A 97 5.36 -12.69 13.53
N ASN A 98 5.45 -13.98 13.27
CA ASN A 98 4.38 -14.94 13.58
C ASN A 98 3.88 -14.88 15.05
N LYS A 99 4.80 -14.78 16.03
CA LYS A 99 4.50 -14.69 17.46
C LYS A 99 3.94 -13.32 17.89
N LYS A 100 4.31 -12.24 17.19
CA LYS A 100 3.94 -10.84 17.49
C LYS A 100 3.21 -10.16 16.33
N SER A 101 2.46 -10.94 15.56
CA SER A 101 1.88 -10.48 14.28
C SER A 101 0.85 -9.38 14.49
N ALA A 102 0.12 -9.42 15.61
CA ALA A 102 -0.82 -8.38 16.01
C ALA A 102 -0.12 -7.04 16.29
N GLU A 103 1.02 -7.04 17.01
CA GLU A 103 1.81 -5.84 17.30
C GLU A 103 2.41 -5.26 16.01
N ALA A 104 3.01 -6.10 15.17
CA ALA A 104 3.58 -5.69 13.90
C ALA A 104 2.51 -5.11 12.95
N PHE A 105 1.32 -5.72 12.93
CA PHE A 105 0.18 -5.21 12.18
C PHE A 105 -0.34 -3.87 12.73
N ALA A 106 -0.42 -3.74 14.06
CA ALA A 106 -0.83 -2.49 14.71
C ALA A 106 0.13 -1.35 14.38
N LEU A 107 1.44 -1.60 14.44
CA LEU A 107 2.47 -0.61 14.09
C LEU A 107 2.37 -0.20 12.62
N PHE A 108 2.20 -1.17 11.71
CA PHE A 108 1.98 -0.87 10.29
C PHE A 108 0.74 0.01 10.06
N LYS A 109 -0.39 -0.34 10.71
CA LYS A 109 -1.64 0.43 10.60
C LYS A 109 -1.54 1.81 11.21
N PHE A 110 -0.76 1.98 12.28
CA PHE A 110 -0.47 3.27 12.88
C PHE A 110 0.30 4.18 11.93
N PHE A 111 1.38 3.69 11.30
CA PHE A 111 2.09 4.48 10.29
C PHE A 111 1.21 4.74 9.07
N GLN A 112 0.46 3.75 8.60
CA GLN A 112 -0.47 3.92 7.48
C GLN A 112 -1.46 5.08 7.76
N SER A 113 -2.06 5.14 8.95
CA SER A 113 -3.00 6.21 9.30
C SER A 113 -2.32 7.56 9.48
N LEU A 114 -1.12 7.60 10.07
CA LEU A 114 -0.32 8.81 10.21
C LEU A 114 0.04 9.42 8.85
N LEU A 115 0.53 8.59 7.91
CA LEU A 115 0.86 9.01 6.56
C LEU A 115 -0.39 9.44 5.78
N THR A 116 -1.53 8.76 5.99
CA THR A 116 -2.81 9.13 5.38
C THR A 116 -3.31 10.48 5.91
N CYS A 117 -3.14 10.74 7.21
CA CYS A 117 -3.44 12.03 7.82
C CYS A 117 -2.56 13.13 7.20
N ALA A 118 -1.25 12.91 7.11
CA ALA A 118 -0.34 13.83 6.43
C ALA A 118 -0.75 14.08 4.98
N ALA A 119 -1.21 13.03 4.27
CA ALA A 119 -1.73 13.13 2.92
C ALA A 119 -2.97 14.02 2.78
N PHE A 120 -3.87 13.98 3.76
CA PHE A 120 -5.00 14.90 3.76
C PHE A 120 -4.59 16.35 4.00
N PHE A 121 -3.57 16.62 4.81
CA PHE A 121 -3.07 17.98 5.02
C PHE A 121 -2.50 18.59 3.74
N TYR A 122 -1.55 17.91 3.08
CA TYR A 122 -0.96 18.44 1.84
C TYR A 122 -1.93 18.32 0.65
N GLY A 123 -2.92 17.43 0.74
CA GLY A 123 -4.02 17.23 -0.22
C GLY A 123 -4.79 18.50 -0.58
N THR A 124 -4.91 19.41 0.38
CA THR A 124 -5.68 20.65 0.22
C THR A 124 -4.93 21.78 -0.48
N VAL A 125 -3.61 21.64 -0.68
CA VAL A 125 -2.73 22.72 -1.17
C VAL A 125 -2.02 22.36 -2.47
N LEU A 126 -1.82 21.07 -2.77
CA LEU A 126 -1.01 20.61 -3.89
C LEU A 126 -1.83 20.28 -5.15
N GLU A 127 -1.35 20.76 -6.31
CA GLU A 127 -1.87 20.38 -7.63
C GLU A 127 -1.73 18.87 -7.91
N LEU A 128 -2.55 18.36 -8.84
CA LEU A 128 -2.66 16.92 -9.13
C LEU A 128 -1.32 16.31 -9.55
N GLN A 129 -0.49 17.09 -10.25
CA GLN A 129 0.81 16.64 -10.74
C GLN A 129 1.78 16.30 -9.59
N TRP A 130 1.76 17.09 -8.53
CA TRP A 130 2.62 16.89 -7.36
C TRP A 130 2.19 15.68 -6.54
N HIS A 131 0.89 15.44 -6.42
CA HIS A 131 0.36 14.23 -5.80
C HIS A 131 0.85 12.96 -6.48
N MET A 132 0.78 12.91 -7.81
CA MET A 132 1.23 11.75 -8.59
C MET A 132 2.73 11.52 -8.45
N LEU A 133 3.54 12.60 -8.42
CA LEU A 133 4.99 12.48 -8.23
C LEU A 133 5.34 11.93 -6.85
N ILE A 134 4.70 12.43 -5.79
CA ILE A 134 4.89 11.94 -4.43
C ILE A 134 4.51 10.45 -4.34
N LEU A 135 3.38 10.05 -4.93
CA LEU A 135 2.92 8.66 -4.98
C LEU A 135 3.90 7.73 -5.72
N VAL A 136 4.44 8.16 -6.86
CA VAL A 136 5.42 7.37 -7.62
C VAL A 136 6.72 7.21 -6.82
N VAL A 137 7.27 8.30 -6.28
CA VAL A 137 8.54 8.26 -5.53
C VAL A 137 8.39 7.41 -4.28
N THR A 138 7.34 7.65 -3.49
CA THR A 138 7.07 6.86 -2.27
C THR A 138 6.72 5.41 -2.60
N GLY A 139 6.08 5.13 -3.72
CA GLY A 139 5.81 3.77 -4.20
C GLY A 139 7.07 3.00 -4.59
N ILE A 140 8.03 3.65 -5.27
CA ILE A 140 9.34 3.04 -5.59
C ILE A 140 10.13 2.78 -4.30
N LEU A 141 10.18 3.75 -3.38
CA LEU A 141 10.82 3.59 -2.08
C LEU A 141 10.18 2.48 -1.25
N GLY A 142 8.85 2.38 -1.27
CA GLY A 142 8.11 1.30 -0.63
C GLY A 142 8.45 -0.06 -1.24
N CYS A 143 8.57 -0.16 -2.56
CA CYS A 143 8.93 -1.40 -3.25
C CYS A 143 10.34 -1.85 -2.88
N PHE A 144 11.30 -0.93 -2.90
CA PHE A 144 12.66 -1.19 -2.45
C PHE A 144 12.70 -1.60 -0.97
N GLY A 145 12.00 -0.86 -0.12
CA GLY A 145 11.86 -1.15 1.31
C GLY A 145 11.28 -2.55 1.56
N PHE A 146 10.27 -2.96 0.79
CA PHE A 146 9.69 -4.30 0.87
C PHE A 146 10.70 -5.38 0.50
N ILE A 147 11.43 -5.21 -0.62
CA ILE A 147 12.46 -6.17 -1.06
C ILE A 147 13.57 -6.30 0.00
N VAL A 148 14.02 -5.19 0.57
CA VAL A 148 15.04 -5.17 1.63
C VAL A 148 14.50 -5.84 2.89
N ALA A 149 13.28 -5.50 3.32
CA ALA A 149 12.64 -6.09 4.49
C ALA A 149 12.43 -7.61 4.34
N GLU A 150 12.13 -8.09 3.12
CA GLU A 150 12.00 -9.52 2.82
C GLU A 150 13.34 -10.25 2.84
N ARG A 151 14.43 -9.61 2.41
CA ARG A 151 15.78 -10.19 2.43
C ARG A 151 16.46 -10.15 3.79
N LEU A 152 16.08 -9.21 4.66
CA LEU A 152 16.58 -9.15 6.03
C LEU A 152 16.10 -10.38 6.81
N PRO A 153 17.00 -11.13 7.48
CA PRO A 153 16.57 -12.18 8.41
C PRO A 153 15.71 -11.57 9.51
N ALA A 154 14.81 -12.37 10.11
CA ALA A 154 14.13 -11.95 11.33
C ALA A 154 15.21 -11.73 12.40
N ASP A 155 15.15 -10.60 13.11
CA ASP A 155 16.07 -10.37 14.22
C ASP A 155 15.67 -11.31 15.36
N GLU A 156 16.30 -12.48 15.40
CA GLU A 156 16.13 -13.45 16.48
C GLU A 156 16.53 -12.86 17.84
N ARG A 157 17.30 -11.75 17.89
CA ARG A 157 17.78 -11.16 19.15
C ARG A 157 16.65 -10.52 19.94
N GLU A 158 15.73 -9.80 19.31
CA GLU A 158 14.58 -9.17 19.98
C GLU A 158 13.53 -10.23 20.40
N VAL A 159 13.45 -11.34 19.66
CA VAL A 159 12.61 -12.50 20.01
C VAL A 159 13.19 -13.26 21.21
N THR A 160 14.50 -13.47 21.22
CA THR A 160 15.23 -14.16 22.30
C THR A 160 15.22 -13.33 23.58
N GLU A 161 15.42 -12.02 23.47
CA GLU A 161 15.36 -11.11 24.61
C GLU A 161 13.96 -11.09 25.23
N TYR A 162 12.91 -11.04 24.42
CA TYR A 162 11.52 -11.11 24.92
C TYR A 162 11.15 -12.47 25.52
N GLU A 163 11.59 -13.58 24.91
CA GLU A 163 11.42 -14.93 25.50
C GLU A 163 12.16 -15.04 26.83
N ASN A 164 13.36 -14.47 26.95
CA ASN A 164 14.12 -14.43 28.19
C ASN A 164 13.40 -13.59 29.26
N THR A 165 12.86 -12.42 28.91
CA THR A 165 12.11 -11.58 29.86
C THR A 165 10.80 -12.24 30.32
N LEU A 166 10.10 -12.94 29.41
CA LEU A 166 8.90 -13.72 29.75
C LEU A 166 9.23 -14.92 30.63
N ALA A 167 10.34 -15.60 30.35
CA ALA A 167 10.83 -16.70 31.17
C ALA A 167 11.20 -16.22 32.57
N GLU A 168 11.88 -15.07 32.69
CA GLU A 168 12.16 -14.41 33.97
C GLU A 168 10.87 -14.05 34.71
N THR A 169 9.93 -13.38 34.05
CA THR A 169 8.66 -12.95 34.67
C THR A 169 7.86 -14.15 35.18
N ASN A 170 7.72 -15.20 34.37
CA ASN A 170 7.02 -16.43 34.77
C ASN A 170 7.75 -17.19 35.89
N SER A 171 9.09 -17.11 35.97
CA SER A 171 9.86 -17.71 37.05
C SER A 171 9.69 -16.95 38.36
N MET A 172 9.65 -15.61 38.31
CA MET A 172 9.43 -14.75 39.47
C MET A 172 8.01 -14.94 40.03
N ASP A 173 7.01 -15.10 39.16
CA ASP A 173 5.64 -15.37 39.60
C ASP A 173 5.53 -16.72 40.31
N ARG A 174 6.22 -17.78 39.85
CA ARG A 174 6.23 -19.08 40.55
C ARG A 174 6.82 -18.98 41.95
N ILE A 175 7.95 -18.28 42.11
CA ILE A 175 8.64 -18.13 43.41
C ILE A 175 7.77 -17.36 44.42
N ARG A 176 6.79 -16.58 43.96
CA ARG A 176 5.90 -15.79 44.83
C ARG A 176 4.69 -16.57 45.35
N VAL A 177 4.36 -17.71 44.74
CA VAL A 177 3.18 -18.52 45.14
C VAL A 177 3.55 -19.64 46.13
N ASP A 178 4.85 -19.86 46.35
CA ASP A 178 5.41 -20.84 47.29
C ASP A 178 5.83 -20.18 48.62
#